data_AF-A0A6G9YQ55-F1
#
_entry.id   AF-A0A6G9YQ55-F1
#
_cell.length_a   1.000
_cell.length_b   1.000
_cell.length_c   1.000
_cell.angle_alpha   90.00
_cell.angle_beta   90.00
_cell.angle_gamma   90.00
#
_symmetry.space_group_name_H-M   'P 1'
#
loop_
_entity.id
_entity.type
_entity.pdbx_description
1 polymer ?
#
loop_
_entity_poly.entity_id
_entity_poly.type
_entity_poly.pdbx_seq_one_letter_code
_entity_poly.pdbx_strand_id
1 'polypeptide(L)'
;MRDFQQAQPVPVRPTEAQLAEIKIPVLAIMAGRSIVHDAERAAATARTIPGARVELWPEASHAINGEFPERIAECFAEFTAELL
;
A
#
# COMPACT_ATOMS: atom_id res chain seq x y z
N MET A 1 -0.48 15.71 -20.65
CA MET A 1 0.27 14.46 -20.90
C MET A 1 0.28 14.20 -22.40
N ARG A 2 1.33 14.60 -23.13
CA ARG A 2 1.49 14.27 -24.56
C ARG A 2 2.57 13.23 -24.81
N ASP A 3 3.55 13.14 -23.92
CA ASP A 3 4.72 12.26 -24.07
C ASP A 3 4.73 11.06 -23.12
N PHE A 4 3.65 10.86 -22.34
CA PHE A 4 3.54 9.66 -21.51
C PHE A 4 3.18 8.46 -22.39
N GLN A 5 4.11 7.52 -22.52
CA GLN A 5 3.88 6.23 -23.15
C GLN A 5 3.99 5.11 -22.10
N GLN A 6 2.96 4.29 -21.98
CA GLN A 6 3.01 3.07 -21.18
C GLN A 6 3.89 2.04 -21.89
N ALA A 7 4.99 1.63 -21.26
CA ALA A 7 5.81 0.53 -21.72
C ALA A 7 5.13 -0.82 -21.41
N GLN A 8 5.18 -1.73 -22.38
CA GLN A 8 4.71 -3.11 -22.25
C GLN A 8 5.91 -4.06 -22.12
N PRO A 9 5.77 -5.19 -21.41
CA PRO A 9 4.54 -5.68 -20.77
C PRO A 9 4.27 -5.00 -19.43
N VAL A 10 2.99 -4.94 -19.05
CA VAL A 10 2.60 -4.59 -17.68
C VAL A 10 3.25 -5.59 -16.71
N PRO A 11 3.85 -5.14 -15.59
CA PRO A 11 4.40 -6.03 -14.59
C PRO A 11 3.36 -7.05 -14.11
N VAL A 12 3.77 -8.31 -14.02
CA VAL A 12 2.93 -9.38 -13.44
C VAL A 12 2.79 -9.11 -11.94
N ARG A 13 1.58 -9.26 -11.41
CA ARG A 13 1.34 -9.12 -9.97
C ARG A 13 2.03 -10.27 -9.21
N PRO A 14 2.71 -10.00 -8.09
CA PRO A 14 3.22 -11.05 -7.22
C PRO A 14 2.10 -11.97 -6.73
N THR A 15 2.39 -13.26 -6.59
CA THR A 15 1.48 -14.22 -5.96
C THR A 15 1.50 -14.05 -4.44
N GLU A 16 0.47 -14.54 -3.75
CA GLU A 16 0.44 -14.54 -2.28
C GLU A 16 1.61 -15.31 -1.67
N ALA A 17 2.04 -16.41 -2.32
CA ALA A 17 3.22 -17.16 -1.92
C ALA A 17 4.51 -16.31 -2.00
N GLN A 18 4.66 -15.51 -3.05
CA GLN A 18 5.80 -14.58 -3.18
C GLN A 18 5.72 -13.44 -2.16
N LEU A 19 4.52 -12.94 -1.87
CA LEU A 19 4.33 -11.94 -0.81
C LEU A 19 4.68 -12.51 0.58
N ALA A 20 4.42 -13.80 0.83
CA ALA A 20 4.79 -14.47 2.07
C ALA A 20 6.31 -14.64 2.26
N GLU A 21 7.10 -14.49 1.20
CA GLU A 21 8.56 -14.51 1.26
C GLU A 21 9.16 -13.19 1.78
N ILE A 22 8.38 -12.10 1.83
CA ILE A 22 8.85 -10.82 2.40
C ILE A 22 9.11 -11.02 3.91
N LYS A 23 10.36 -10.77 4.34
CA LYS A 23 10.82 -10.96 5.73
C LYS A 23 11.12 -9.68 6.48
N ILE A 24 11.05 -8.53 5.80
CA ILE A 24 11.22 -7.23 6.44
C ILE A 24 9.86 -6.73 6.95
N PRO A 25 9.85 -5.89 8.00
CA PRO A 25 8.63 -5.21 8.42
C PRO A 25 7.99 -4.42 7.27
N VAL A 26 6.67 -4.49 7.14
CA VAL A 26 5.91 -3.78 6.10
C VAL A 26 4.80 -2.96 6.73
N LEU A 27 4.77 -1.67 6.40
CA LEU A 27 3.59 -0.81 6.58
C LEU A 27 2.94 -0.62 5.21
N ALA A 28 1.69 -1.07 5.07
CA ALA A 28 0.91 -0.96 3.85
C ALA A 28 -0.32 -0.08 4.08
N ILE A 29 -0.35 1.11 3.47
CA ILE A 29 -1.47 2.07 3.60
C ILE A 29 -2.27 2.07 2.29
N MET A 30 -3.56 1.74 2.38
CA MET A 30 -4.48 1.60 1.25
C MET A 30 -5.57 2.67 1.33
N ALA A 31 -5.83 3.31 0.18
CA ALA A 31 -6.86 4.34 0.06
C ALA A 31 -8.20 3.75 -0.39
N GLY A 32 -9.23 3.84 0.43
CA GLY A 32 -10.52 3.17 0.23
C GLY A 32 -11.28 3.61 -1.03
N ARG A 33 -11.14 4.87 -1.45
CA ARG A 33 -11.75 5.43 -2.67
C ARG A 33 -10.77 5.50 -3.84
N SER A 34 -9.71 4.69 -3.82
CA SER A 34 -8.77 4.61 -4.94
C SER A 34 -9.49 4.19 -6.22
N ILE A 35 -9.31 4.97 -7.29
CA ILE A 35 -9.82 4.63 -8.63
C ILE A 35 -8.89 3.69 -9.41
N VAL A 36 -7.70 3.40 -8.86
CA VAL A 36 -6.65 2.64 -9.54
C VAL A 36 -6.70 1.15 -9.19
N HIS A 37 -7.23 0.79 -8.03
CA HIS A 37 -7.33 -0.59 -7.56
C HIS A 37 -8.48 -0.76 -6.58
N ASP A 38 -8.95 -2.00 -6.42
CA ASP A 38 -9.84 -2.39 -5.33
C ASP A 38 -9.08 -2.39 -3.99
N ALA A 39 -9.38 -1.42 -3.14
CA ALA A 39 -8.65 -1.17 -1.91
C ALA A 39 -8.85 -2.27 -0.86
N GLU A 40 -10.05 -2.85 -0.77
CA GLU A 40 -10.33 -3.94 0.18
C GLU A 40 -9.56 -5.20 -0.21
N ARG A 41 -9.58 -5.55 -1.50
CA ARG A 41 -8.82 -6.68 -2.02
C ARG A 41 -7.31 -6.45 -1.87
N ALA A 42 -6.82 -5.24 -2.16
CA ALA A 42 -5.41 -4.90 -1.97
C ALA A 42 -4.98 -5.01 -0.50
N ALA A 43 -5.81 -4.52 0.43
CA ALA A 43 -5.56 -4.65 1.86
C ALA A 43 -5.59 -6.12 2.32
N ALA A 44 -6.55 -6.93 1.82
CA ALA A 44 -6.60 -8.36 2.11
C ALA A 44 -5.34 -9.09 1.63
N THR A 45 -4.87 -8.80 0.41
CA THR A 45 -3.61 -9.33 -0.12
C THR A 45 -2.40 -8.85 0.69
N ALA A 46 -2.33 -7.58 1.09
CA ALA A 46 -1.22 -7.09 1.91
C ALA A 46 -1.14 -7.78 3.28
N ARG A 47 -2.28 -8.17 3.86
CA ARG A 47 -2.34 -8.92 5.13
C ARG A 47 -1.76 -10.34 5.04
N THR A 48 -1.53 -10.87 3.83
CA THR A 48 -0.84 -12.17 3.68
C THR A 48 0.67 -12.06 3.88
N ILE A 49 1.22 -10.84 3.90
CA ILE A 49 2.64 -10.60 4.19
C ILE A 49 2.87 -10.80 5.70
N PRO A 50 3.79 -11.69 6.12
CA PRO A 50 4.08 -11.93 7.53
C PRO A 50 4.49 -10.65 8.26
N GLY A 51 3.76 -10.31 9.33
CA GLY A 51 4.07 -9.15 10.16
C GLY A 51 3.73 -7.80 9.54
N ALA A 52 2.97 -7.76 8.44
CA ALA A 52 2.55 -6.48 7.86
C ALA A 52 1.51 -5.75 8.72
N ARG A 53 1.75 -4.47 8.97
CA ARG A 53 0.75 -3.52 9.45
C ARG A 53 -0.01 -2.97 8.26
N VAL A 54 -1.32 -3.19 8.21
CA VAL A 54 -2.16 -2.81 7.06
C VAL A 54 -3.22 -1.81 7.49
N GLU A 55 -3.10 -0.59 6.97
CA GLU A 55 -4.03 0.50 7.15
C GLU A 55 -4.94 0.60 5.92
N LEU A 56 -6.25 0.61 6.11
CA LEU A 56 -7.22 0.92 5.04
C LEU A 56 -7.99 2.15 5.47
N TRP A 57 -7.89 3.24 4.71
CA TRP A 57 -8.55 4.52 5.02
C TRP A 57 -9.74 4.72 4.08
N PRO A 58 -10.99 4.41 4.52
CA PRO A 58 -12.17 4.37 3.65
C PRO A 58 -12.45 5.68 2.90
N GLU A 59 -12.07 6.80 3.49
CA GLU A 59 -12.27 8.16 2.99
C GLU A 59 -11.16 8.64 2.05
N ALA A 60 -10.01 7.99 2.02
CA ALA A 60 -8.90 8.47 1.21
C ALA A 60 -9.09 8.14 -0.28
N SER A 61 -8.81 9.12 -1.14
CA SER A 61 -8.74 8.90 -2.59
C SER A 61 -7.37 8.35 -3.00
N HIS A 62 -7.18 8.11 -4.30
CA HIS A 62 -5.86 7.73 -4.83
C HIS A 62 -4.76 8.75 -4.49
N ALA A 63 -5.10 10.00 -4.20
CA ALA A 63 -4.18 11.06 -3.78
C ALA A 63 -3.95 11.10 -2.25
N ILE A 64 -4.11 9.98 -1.53
CA ILE A 64 -3.98 9.83 -0.07
C ILE A 64 -2.78 10.58 0.55
N ASN A 65 -1.64 10.61 -0.14
CA ASN A 65 -0.43 11.29 0.32
C ASN A 65 -0.53 12.82 0.31
N GLY A 66 -1.37 13.39 -0.57
CA GLY A 66 -1.67 14.81 -0.56
C GLY A 66 -2.85 15.17 0.35
N GLU A 67 -3.77 14.24 0.56
CA GLU A 67 -4.96 14.45 1.40
C GLU A 67 -4.69 14.32 2.89
N PHE A 68 -3.79 13.41 3.29
CA PHE A 68 -3.53 13.07 4.69
C PHE A 68 -2.02 12.95 5.01
N PRO A 69 -1.17 13.94 4.66
CA PRO A 69 0.27 13.83 4.86
C PRO A 69 0.67 13.66 6.33
N GLU A 70 0.01 14.36 7.26
CA GLU A 70 0.32 14.28 8.70
C GLU A 70 -0.03 12.91 9.27
N ARG A 71 -1.18 12.34 8.88
CA ARG A 71 -1.60 11.00 9.31
C ARG A 71 -0.67 9.91 8.81
N ILE A 72 -0.13 10.06 7.59
CA ILE A 72 0.89 9.15 7.07
C ILE A 72 2.17 9.26 7.90
N ALA A 73 2.62 10.48 8.20
CA ALA A 73 3.81 10.70 9.01
C ALA A 73 3.68 10.09 10.41
N GLU A 74 2.51 10.22 11.04
CA GLU A 74 2.19 9.61 12.32
C GLU A 74 2.22 8.08 12.26
N CYS A 75 1.49 7.47 11.31
CA CYS A 75 1.51 6.02 11.10
C CYS A 75 2.93 5.48 10.85
N PHE A 76 3.74 6.21 10.07
CA PHE A 76 5.12 5.85 9.81
C PHE A 76 5.97 5.93 11.09
N ALA A 77 5.86 7.02 11.84
CA ALA A 77 6.61 7.20 13.08
C ALA A 77 6.29 6.10 14.10
N GLU A 78 5.00 5.81 14.32
CA GLU A 78 4.56 4.70 15.17
C GLU A 78 5.14 3.37 14.72
N PHE A 79 4.98 3.04 13.44
CA PHE A 79 5.49 1.80 12.87
C PHE A 79 7.01 1.65 13.06
N THR A 80 7.78 2.72 12.85
CA THR A 80 9.23 2.67 13.04
C THR A 80 9.66 2.60 14.50
N ALA A 81 8.87 3.17 15.42
CA ALA A 81 9.16 3.12 16.86
C ALA A 81 9.01 1.69 17.43
N GLU A 82 8.13 0.87 16.85
CA GLU A 82 7.96 -0.55 17.20
C GLU A 82 9.15 -1.44 16.75
N LEU A 83 10.00 -0.94 15.84
CA LEU A 83 11.12 -1.68 15.25
C LEU A 83 12.49 -1.36 15.87
N LEU A 84 12.55 -0.35 16.75
CA LEU A 84 13.75 0.10 17.46
C LEU A 84 13.77 -0.44 18.89
#